data_AF-A0A2B7ZSX8-F1
#
_entry.id   AF-A0A2B7ZSX8-F1
#
_cell.length_a   1.000
_cell.length_b   1.000
_cell.length_c   1.000
_cell.angle_alpha   90.00
_cell.angle_beta   90.00
_cell.angle_gamma   90.00
#
_symmetry.space_group_name_H-M   'P 1'
#
loop_
_entity.id
_entity.type
_entity.pdbx_description
1 polymer ?
#
loop_
_entity_poly.entity_id
_entity_poly.type
_entity_poly.pdbx_seq_one_letter_code
_entity_poly.pdbx_strand_id
1 'polypeptide(L)'
;MKQATKYLLFLLCPCYSFSQEIQELKLEDINGIWFNSTDKAIYDETQYEIINNGKSLCFTSDSTISRFLLCGIENLSFVSENDSLWENRKIVGNSKKDFLLWGIPYKFYLSKGEGLAATLELESSNIFSYCRVEQLPGFFLKKLYEQGKQEHRDYLNEFLNIKVKEIKNIKVKIYSSPNIKTKKFLLKGDAVEILEQKEEWVKIRYYGQTTTEGWMKKNDVK
;
A
#
# COMPACT_ATOMS: atom_id res chain seq x y z
N MET A 1 40.09 -13.70 -30.31
CA MET A 1 39.64 -14.37 -29.07
C MET A 1 39.49 -13.32 -27.98
N LYS A 2 38.27 -12.91 -27.65
CA LYS A 2 37.99 -11.98 -26.54
C LYS A 2 37.43 -12.80 -25.39
N GLN A 3 38.18 -12.86 -24.29
CA GLN A 3 37.83 -13.56 -23.06
C GLN A 3 36.82 -12.68 -22.31
N ALA A 4 35.59 -13.18 -22.15
CA ALA A 4 34.56 -12.53 -21.36
C ALA A 4 34.77 -12.92 -19.88
N THR A 5 35.27 -11.99 -19.08
CA THR A 5 35.31 -12.13 -17.63
C THR A 5 33.89 -12.01 -17.09
N LYS A 6 33.25 -13.15 -16.80
CA LYS A 6 32.02 -13.23 -16.03
C LYS A 6 32.33 -12.82 -14.58
N TYR A 7 31.89 -11.64 -14.18
CA TYR A 7 31.82 -11.29 -12.76
C TYR A 7 30.64 -12.05 -12.13
N LEU A 8 30.98 -13.07 -11.36
CA LEU A 8 30.06 -13.75 -10.47
C LEU A 8 29.93 -12.87 -9.21
N LEU A 9 28.92 -11.99 -9.16
CA LEU A 9 28.57 -11.29 -7.93
C LEU A 9 27.90 -12.30 -6.99
N PHE A 10 28.69 -12.91 -6.11
CA PHE A 10 28.16 -13.47 -4.86
C PHE A 10 27.68 -12.29 -4.01
N LEU A 11 26.37 -12.07 -3.99
CA LEU A 11 25.73 -11.30 -2.92
C LEU A 11 25.96 -12.08 -1.62
N LEU A 12 26.99 -11.68 -0.88
CA LEU A 12 27.15 -12.03 0.51
C LEU A 12 25.94 -11.42 1.24
N CYS A 13 24.89 -12.21 1.48
CA CYS A 13 23.95 -11.90 2.53
C CYS A 13 24.72 -12.05 3.85
N PRO A 14 25.00 -10.98 4.60
CA PRO A 14 25.42 -11.16 5.97
C PRO A 14 24.26 -11.87 6.69
N CYS A 15 24.49 -13.12 7.11
CA CYS A 15 23.69 -13.76 8.12
C CYS A 15 23.87 -12.95 9.41
N TYR A 16 23.10 -11.88 9.56
CA TYR A 16 22.93 -11.23 10.85
C TYR A 16 22.21 -12.23 11.73
N SER A 17 22.96 -12.85 12.64
CA SER A 17 22.37 -13.39 13.86
C SER A 17 21.78 -12.20 14.61
N PHE A 18 20.52 -11.88 14.32
CA PHE A 18 19.74 -10.94 15.11
C PHE A 18 19.65 -11.53 16.52
N SER A 19 20.53 -11.07 17.40
CA SER A 19 20.19 -10.97 18.81
C SER A 19 18.93 -10.12 18.86
N GLN A 20 17.75 -10.74 18.87
CA GLN A 20 16.47 -10.05 18.87
C GLN A 20 16.38 -9.26 20.17
N GLU A 21 16.74 -7.99 20.09
CA GLU A 21 16.43 -7.02 21.13
C GLU A 21 14.92 -6.99 21.32
N ILE A 22 14.46 -6.83 22.56
CA ILE A 22 13.04 -6.77 22.84
C ILE A 22 12.49 -5.54 22.11
N GLN A 23 11.58 -5.77 21.18
CA GLN A 23 10.89 -4.69 20.49
C GLN A 23 9.50 -4.51 21.11
N GLU A 24 9.27 -3.34 21.68
CA GLU A 24 7.91 -2.87 21.93
C GLU A 24 7.40 -2.17 20.69
N LEU A 25 6.23 -2.58 20.22
CA LEU A 25 5.63 -2.13 18.99
C LEU A 25 4.19 -1.70 19.24
N LYS A 26 3.82 -0.52 18.76
CA LYS A 26 2.42 -0.08 18.73
C LYS A 26 1.83 -0.33 17.35
N LEU A 27 0.50 -0.46 17.24
CA LEU A 27 -0.15 -0.59 15.93
C LEU A 27 0.14 0.60 15.00
N GLU A 28 0.34 1.79 15.56
CA GLU A 28 0.72 2.99 14.78
C GLU A 28 2.11 2.86 14.13
N ASP A 29 3.04 2.10 14.73
CA ASP A 29 4.39 1.90 14.18
C ASP A 29 4.35 1.13 12.86
N ILE A 30 3.32 0.30 12.65
CA ILE A 30 3.12 -0.50 11.44
C ILE A 30 2.16 0.13 10.43
N ASN A 31 1.62 1.33 10.68
CA ASN A 31 0.83 2.06 9.69
C ASN A 31 1.62 2.28 8.39
N GLY A 32 0.96 2.14 7.24
CA GLY A 32 1.57 2.39 5.93
C GLY A 32 1.16 1.36 4.89
N ILE A 33 1.83 1.45 3.75
CA ILE A 33 1.61 0.56 2.60
C ILE A 33 2.78 -0.42 2.56
N TRP A 34 2.45 -1.70 2.49
CA TRP A 34 3.39 -2.81 2.63
C TRP A 34 3.31 -3.69 1.39
N PHE A 35 4.42 -3.84 0.69
CA PHE A 35 4.55 -4.76 -0.42
C PHE A 35 5.05 -6.11 0.10
N ASN A 36 4.32 -7.20 -0.18
CA ASN A 36 4.78 -8.55 0.17
C ASN A 36 5.96 -8.92 -0.75
N SER A 37 7.15 -9.02 -0.16
CA SER A 37 8.39 -9.36 -0.86
C SER A 37 8.65 -10.87 -0.92
N THR A 38 7.95 -11.67 -0.10
CA THR A 38 8.00 -13.14 -0.14
C THR A 38 7.34 -13.69 -1.40
N ASP A 39 6.12 -13.22 -1.73
CA ASP A 39 5.32 -13.80 -2.80
C ASP A 39 5.94 -13.62 -4.18
N LYS A 40 6.57 -12.47 -4.46
CA LYS A 40 7.22 -12.23 -5.76
C LYS A 40 8.39 -13.20 -6.05
N ALA A 41 8.97 -13.81 -5.02
CA ALA A 41 10.02 -14.81 -5.19
C ALA A 41 9.47 -16.19 -5.57
N ILE A 42 8.17 -16.45 -5.33
CA ILE A 42 7.55 -17.78 -5.45
C ILE A 42 6.47 -17.81 -6.54
N TYR A 43 5.74 -16.70 -6.73
CA TYR A 43 4.60 -16.57 -7.64
C TYR A 43 4.68 -15.26 -8.45
N ASP A 44 4.09 -15.23 -9.66
CA ASP A 44 3.93 -14.01 -10.48
C ASP A 44 2.82 -13.06 -9.94
N GLU A 45 2.49 -13.20 -8.66
CA GLU A 45 1.49 -12.41 -7.96
C GLU A 45 2.14 -11.21 -7.24
N THR A 46 1.45 -10.08 -7.29
CA THR A 46 1.85 -8.86 -6.58
C THR A 46 0.82 -8.57 -5.50
N GLN A 47 1.21 -8.70 -4.23
CA GLN A 47 0.34 -8.44 -3.08
C GLN A 47 0.79 -7.19 -2.32
N TYR A 48 -0.21 -6.41 -1.89
CA TYR A 48 -0.02 -5.29 -0.97
C TYR A 48 -0.95 -5.41 0.24
N GLU A 49 -0.45 -4.96 1.38
CA GLU A 49 -1.24 -4.63 2.56
C GLU A 49 -1.24 -3.12 2.79
N ILE A 50 -2.40 -2.54 3.06
CA ILE A 50 -2.47 -1.17 3.59
C ILE A 50 -2.92 -1.26 5.05
N ILE A 51 -2.07 -0.83 5.97
CA ILE A 51 -2.38 -0.79 7.40
C ILE A 51 -2.61 0.66 7.81
N ASN A 52 -3.78 0.92 8.40
CA ASN A 52 -4.14 2.23 8.92
C ASN A 52 -4.89 2.09 10.25
N ASN A 53 -4.27 2.54 11.33
CA ASN A 53 -4.83 2.58 12.68
C ASN A 53 -5.40 1.23 13.15
N GLY A 54 -4.61 0.17 12.99
CA GLY A 54 -5.00 -1.17 13.42
C GLY A 54 -6.05 -1.84 12.52
N LYS A 55 -6.38 -1.26 11.37
CA LYS A 55 -7.10 -1.97 10.30
C LYS A 55 -6.15 -2.25 9.17
N SER A 56 -6.27 -3.41 8.55
CA SER A 56 -5.55 -3.71 7.33
C SER A 56 -6.48 -4.02 6.17
N LEU A 57 -6.00 -3.76 4.96
CA LEU A 57 -6.64 -4.10 3.72
C LEU A 57 -5.63 -4.83 2.83
N CYS A 58 -5.97 -6.08 2.51
CA CYS A 58 -5.15 -6.97 1.69
C CYS A 58 -5.72 -7.08 0.28
N PHE A 59 -4.85 -7.00 -0.73
CA PHE A 59 -5.22 -7.30 -2.11
C PHE A 59 -4.02 -7.81 -2.92
N THR A 60 -4.33 -8.60 -3.94
CA THR A 60 -3.35 -9.13 -4.89
C THR A 60 -3.75 -8.81 -6.32
N SER A 61 -2.75 -8.73 -7.21
CA SER A 61 -2.97 -8.85 -8.63
C SER A 61 -2.05 -9.87 -9.26
N ASP A 62 -2.61 -10.65 -10.17
CA ASP A 62 -1.85 -11.50 -11.08
C ASP A 62 -1.82 -10.83 -12.46
N SER A 63 -0.61 -10.47 -12.88
CA SER A 63 -0.38 -9.80 -14.16
C SER A 63 -0.61 -10.73 -15.36
N THR A 64 -0.44 -12.04 -15.20
CA THR A 64 -0.56 -13.03 -16.27
C THR A 64 -2.01 -13.20 -16.72
N ILE A 65 -2.94 -13.19 -15.76
CA ILE A 65 -4.39 -13.35 -16.01
C ILE A 65 -5.17 -12.03 -15.83
N SER A 66 -4.48 -10.91 -15.64
CA SER A 66 -5.09 -9.59 -15.43
C SER A 66 -6.15 -9.57 -14.31
N ARG A 67 -5.90 -10.32 -13.24
CA ARG A 67 -6.82 -10.46 -12.10
C ARG A 67 -6.44 -9.50 -10.99
N PHE A 68 -7.44 -8.86 -10.38
CA PHE A 68 -7.31 -8.12 -9.13
C PHE A 68 -8.26 -8.75 -8.12
N LEU A 69 -7.79 -9.01 -6.90
CA LEU A 69 -8.59 -9.64 -5.85
C LEU A 69 -8.40 -8.89 -4.53
N LEU A 70 -9.53 -8.53 -3.90
CA LEU A 70 -9.56 -8.12 -2.50
C LEU A 70 -9.45 -9.39 -1.65
N CYS A 71 -8.36 -9.53 -0.90
CA CYS A 71 -8.13 -10.73 -0.10
C CYS A 71 -8.86 -10.67 1.25
N GLY A 72 -9.01 -9.47 1.81
CA GLY A 72 -9.72 -9.30 3.08
C GLY A 72 -9.40 -8.00 3.79
N ILE A 73 -10.13 -7.77 4.87
CA ILE A 73 -9.95 -6.62 5.76
C ILE A 73 -9.94 -7.15 7.17
N GLU A 74 -8.89 -6.81 7.91
CA GLU A 74 -8.65 -7.37 9.24
C GLU A 74 -8.51 -6.25 10.27
N ASN A 75 -8.84 -6.57 11.52
CA ASN A 75 -8.57 -5.71 12.67
C ASN A 75 -7.39 -6.30 13.45
N LEU A 76 -6.31 -5.55 13.48
CA LEU A 76 -5.03 -5.91 14.07
C LEU A 76 -5.04 -5.58 15.55
N SER A 77 -4.42 -6.45 16.31
CA SER A 77 -4.21 -6.27 17.75
C SER A 77 -3.03 -7.12 18.19
N PHE A 78 -2.46 -6.84 19.34
CA PHE A 78 -1.52 -7.76 19.97
C PHE A 78 -2.23 -8.61 21.01
N VAL A 79 -1.79 -9.85 21.20
CA VAL A 79 -2.29 -10.78 22.22
C VAL A 79 -1.11 -11.45 22.90
N SER A 80 -1.24 -11.78 24.18
CA SER A 80 -0.15 -12.51 24.86
C SER A 80 -0.02 -13.93 24.37
N GLU A 81 1.19 -14.46 24.36
CA GLU A 81 1.47 -15.86 24.01
C GLU A 81 0.70 -16.84 24.90
N ASN A 82 0.51 -16.48 26.18
CA ASN A 82 -0.25 -17.28 27.14
C ASN A 82 -1.78 -17.11 27.03
N ASP A 83 -2.27 -16.19 26.20
CA ASP A 83 -3.70 -16.02 25.94
C ASP A 83 -4.11 -16.99 24.83
N SER A 84 -4.52 -18.20 25.20
CA SER A 84 -4.91 -19.25 24.25
C SER A 84 -6.22 -18.98 23.52
N LEU A 85 -7.04 -18.03 23.99
CA LEU A 85 -8.32 -17.66 23.38
C LEU A 85 -8.22 -16.39 22.51
N TRP A 86 -7.10 -15.68 22.58
CA TRP A 86 -6.82 -14.44 21.83
C TRP A 86 -7.85 -13.33 22.10
N GLU A 87 -8.46 -13.33 23.28
CA GLU A 87 -9.53 -12.41 23.67
C GLU A 87 -8.99 -11.10 24.27
N ASN A 88 -7.82 -11.14 24.91
CA ASN A 88 -7.23 -9.99 25.61
C ASN A 88 -6.39 -9.14 24.65
N ARG A 89 -7.09 -8.48 23.73
CA ARG A 89 -6.49 -7.63 22.70
C ARG A 89 -5.81 -6.40 23.28
N LYS A 90 -4.63 -6.09 22.76
CA LYS A 90 -3.77 -4.98 23.15
C LYS A 90 -3.43 -4.11 21.93
N ILE A 91 -3.05 -2.87 22.20
CA ILE A 91 -2.59 -1.91 21.18
C ILE A 91 -1.06 -1.77 21.13
N VAL A 92 -0.36 -2.32 22.12
CA VAL A 92 1.10 -2.42 22.20
C VAL A 92 1.46 -3.89 22.40
N GLY A 93 2.46 -4.38 21.66
CA GLY A 93 2.96 -5.74 21.75
C GLY A 93 4.46 -5.76 22.02
N ASN A 94 4.88 -6.74 22.81
CA ASN A 94 6.28 -7.07 23.04
C ASN A 94 6.66 -8.29 22.19
N SER A 95 7.60 -8.15 21.26
CA SER A 95 7.95 -9.20 20.28
C SER A 95 8.42 -10.53 20.87
N LYS A 96 8.76 -10.61 22.17
CA LYS A 96 9.12 -11.86 22.85
C LYS A 96 7.99 -12.50 23.65
N LYS A 97 6.88 -11.79 23.89
CA LYS A 97 5.81 -12.22 24.82
C LYS A 97 4.42 -12.16 24.21
N ASP A 98 4.28 -11.45 23.11
CA ASP A 98 3.01 -11.22 22.45
C ASP A 98 3.10 -11.63 20.97
N PHE A 99 1.96 -11.94 20.39
CA PHE A 99 1.76 -12.12 18.96
C PHE A 99 1.01 -10.92 18.38
N LEU A 100 1.26 -10.63 17.11
CA LEU A 100 0.39 -9.78 16.30
C LEU A 100 -0.75 -10.66 15.78
N LEU A 101 -1.98 -10.43 16.27
CA LEU A 101 -3.18 -11.07 15.76
C LEU A 101 -3.65 -10.33 14.52
N TRP A 102 -3.51 -10.99 13.37
CA TRP A 102 -3.89 -10.50 12.05
C TRP A 102 -4.57 -11.65 11.29
N GLY A 103 -5.85 -11.87 11.58
CA GLY A 103 -6.57 -13.11 11.24
C GLY A 103 -6.12 -14.30 12.09
N ILE A 104 -4.83 -14.60 12.11
CA ILE A 104 -4.16 -15.58 12.97
C ILE A 104 -3.00 -14.92 13.76
N PRO A 105 -2.50 -15.54 14.85
CA PRO A 105 -1.37 -14.99 15.60
C PRO A 105 -0.04 -15.19 14.85
N TYR A 106 0.76 -14.13 14.78
CA TYR A 106 2.12 -14.13 14.23
C TYR A 106 3.13 -13.64 15.26
N LYS A 107 4.31 -14.25 15.30
CA LYS A 107 5.50 -13.56 15.79
C LYS A 107 5.81 -12.43 14.81
N PHE A 108 6.26 -11.29 15.32
CA PHE A 108 6.43 -10.10 14.52
C PHE A 108 7.77 -9.42 14.80
N TYR A 109 8.36 -8.89 13.73
CA TYR A 109 9.61 -8.14 13.80
C TYR A 109 9.52 -6.95 12.85
N LEU A 110 9.71 -5.74 13.37
CA LEU A 110 9.77 -4.52 12.58
C LEU A 110 11.20 -4.00 12.55
N SER A 111 11.86 -4.07 11.40
CA SER A 111 13.10 -3.33 11.19
C SER A 111 12.78 -1.92 10.70
N LYS A 112 13.20 -0.89 11.45
CA LYS A 112 13.10 0.51 11.03
C LYS A 112 14.39 0.86 10.26
N GLY A 113 14.39 0.65 8.94
CA GLY A 113 15.50 1.10 8.09
C GLY A 113 15.56 2.62 7.95
N GLU A 114 16.70 3.18 7.50
CA GLU A 114 16.75 4.58 7.05
C GLU A 114 15.89 4.75 5.78
N GLY A 115 14.99 5.73 5.77
CA GLY A 115 14.10 5.99 4.64
C GLY A 115 13.05 4.89 4.42
N LEU A 116 12.91 4.42 3.17
CA LEU A 116 11.89 3.44 2.76
C LEU A 116 12.23 1.97 3.05
N ALA A 117 13.29 1.72 3.79
CA ALA A 117 13.81 0.38 4.03
C ALA A 117 13.18 -0.31 5.25
N ALA A 118 12.01 0.14 5.73
CA ALA A 118 11.35 -0.55 6.82
C ALA A 118 10.82 -1.92 6.36
N THR A 119 11.14 -2.96 7.11
CA THR A 119 10.65 -4.33 6.85
C THR A 119 9.82 -4.82 8.02
N LEU A 120 8.70 -5.47 7.70
CA LEU A 120 7.85 -6.17 8.66
C LEU A 120 7.91 -7.66 8.34
N GLU A 121 8.38 -8.46 9.28
CA GLU A 121 8.41 -9.91 9.16
C GLU A 121 7.38 -10.51 10.11
N LEU A 122 6.60 -11.44 9.58
CA LEU A 122 5.56 -12.18 10.29
C LEU A 122 5.83 -13.67 10.17
N GLU A 123 5.93 -14.34 11.31
CA GLU A 123 6.23 -15.77 11.38
C GLU A 123 5.08 -16.50 12.09
N SER A 124 4.54 -17.50 11.42
CA SER A 124 3.63 -18.51 11.98
C SER A 124 4.13 -19.91 11.56
N SER A 125 3.36 -20.67 10.78
CA SER A 125 3.87 -21.85 10.05
C SER A 125 4.72 -21.47 8.84
N ASN A 126 4.49 -20.27 8.30
CA ASN A 126 5.24 -19.67 7.19
C ASN A 126 5.85 -18.35 7.66
N ILE A 127 6.87 -17.88 6.93
CA ILE A 127 7.47 -16.55 7.12
C ILE A 127 7.02 -15.66 5.96
N PHE A 128 6.41 -14.53 6.30
CA PHE A 128 6.05 -13.47 5.38
C PHE A 128 6.91 -12.25 5.64
N SER A 129 7.46 -11.67 4.59
CA SER A 129 8.29 -10.47 4.65
C SER A 129 7.63 -9.38 3.82
N TYR A 130 7.51 -8.21 4.42
CA TYR A 130 6.92 -7.04 3.79
C TYR A 130 7.91 -5.89 3.80
N CYS A 131 7.94 -5.13 2.71
CA CYS A 131 8.70 -3.89 2.60
C CYS A 131 7.75 -2.70 2.55
N ARG A 132 8.00 -1.67 3.37
CA ARG A 132 7.18 -0.45 3.32
C ARG A 132 7.45 0.33 2.04
N VAL A 133 6.40 0.87 1.44
CA VAL A 133 6.47 1.74 0.26
C VAL A 133 5.74 3.07 0.52
N GLU A 134 6.18 4.16 -0.11
CA GLU A 134 5.54 5.49 0.10
C GLU A 134 4.16 5.57 -0.49
N GLN A 135 4.00 4.97 -1.66
CA GLN A 135 2.82 5.13 -2.48
C GLN A 135 2.46 3.81 -3.14
N LEU A 136 1.16 3.55 -3.19
CA LEU A 136 0.63 2.47 -3.97
C LEU A 136 0.74 2.82 -5.47
N PRO A 137 1.17 1.89 -6.34
CA PRO A 137 1.18 2.15 -7.77
C PRO A 137 -0.22 2.54 -8.29
N GLY A 138 -0.28 3.49 -9.22
CA GLY A 138 -1.54 4.09 -9.68
C GLY A 138 -2.57 3.08 -10.21
N PHE A 139 -2.10 1.98 -10.81
CA PHE A 139 -2.96 0.87 -11.23
C PHE A 139 -3.82 0.32 -10.08
N PHE A 140 -3.21 0.07 -8.91
CA PHE A 140 -3.93 -0.48 -7.76
C PHE A 140 -4.86 0.55 -7.12
N LEU A 141 -4.49 1.84 -7.09
CA LEU A 141 -5.39 2.92 -6.65
C LEU A 141 -6.65 2.96 -7.51
N LYS A 142 -6.49 2.85 -8.83
CA LYS A 142 -7.62 2.75 -9.75
C LYS A 142 -8.47 1.50 -9.49
N LYS A 143 -7.84 0.34 -9.25
CA LYS A 143 -8.57 -0.91 -8.97
C LYS A 143 -9.33 -0.87 -7.65
N LEU A 144 -8.74 -0.34 -6.59
CA LEU A 144 -9.41 -0.14 -5.31
C LEU A 144 -10.60 0.81 -5.44
N TYR A 145 -10.46 1.88 -6.23
CA TYR A 145 -11.58 2.77 -6.52
C TYR A 145 -12.72 2.06 -7.27
N GLU A 146 -12.39 1.31 -8.34
CA GLU A 146 -13.36 0.55 -9.13
C GLU A 146 -14.09 -0.49 -8.25
N GLN A 147 -13.37 -1.22 -7.40
CA GLN A 147 -13.94 -2.19 -6.47
C GLN A 147 -14.85 -1.50 -5.44
N GLY A 148 -14.38 -0.41 -4.85
CA GLY A 148 -15.14 0.36 -3.88
C GLY A 148 -16.47 0.89 -4.42
N LYS A 149 -16.52 1.27 -5.70
CA LYS A 149 -17.78 1.64 -6.36
C LYS A 149 -18.76 0.48 -6.47
N GLN A 150 -18.28 -0.74 -6.76
CA GLN A 150 -19.12 -1.93 -6.88
C GLN A 150 -19.67 -2.36 -5.52
N GLU A 151 -18.88 -2.19 -4.47
CA GLU A 151 -19.22 -2.60 -3.09
C GLU A 151 -19.78 -1.48 -2.23
N HIS A 152 -19.94 -0.28 -2.78
CA HIS A 152 -20.38 0.93 -2.07
C HIS A 152 -19.51 1.28 -0.84
N ARG A 153 -18.19 1.14 -0.97
CA ARG A 153 -17.20 1.44 0.08
C ARG A 153 -16.05 2.29 -0.45
N ASP A 154 -15.63 3.29 0.32
CA ASP A 154 -14.52 4.17 -0.05
C ASP A 154 -13.18 3.69 0.55
N TYR A 155 -12.60 2.67 -0.09
CA TYR A 155 -11.32 2.09 0.33
C TYR A 155 -10.17 3.10 0.34
N LEU A 156 -10.15 4.02 -0.63
CA LEU A 156 -9.08 5.00 -0.76
C LEU A 156 -9.09 6.00 0.40
N ASN A 157 -10.27 6.51 0.77
CA ASN A 157 -10.37 7.41 1.91
C ASN A 157 -10.18 6.67 3.24
N GLU A 158 -10.75 5.47 3.41
CA GLU A 158 -10.66 4.70 4.66
C GLU A 158 -9.22 4.29 5.01
N PHE A 159 -8.46 3.79 4.02
CA PHE A 159 -7.13 3.21 4.28
C PHE A 159 -5.97 4.13 3.91
N LEU A 160 -6.15 5.07 2.98
CA LEU A 160 -5.08 5.95 2.49
C LEU A 160 -5.37 7.44 2.73
N ASN A 161 -6.56 7.79 3.24
CA ASN A 161 -7.02 9.18 3.36
C ASN A 161 -6.95 9.95 2.02
N ILE A 162 -7.10 9.23 0.91
CA ILE A 162 -7.13 9.80 -0.44
C ILE A 162 -8.58 10.10 -0.81
N LYS A 163 -8.88 11.38 -1.03
CA LYS A 163 -10.19 11.82 -1.49
C LYS A 163 -10.22 11.93 -2.99
N VAL A 164 -11.07 11.13 -3.60
CA VAL A 164 -11.27 11.08 -5.04
C VAL A 164 -12.56 11.77 -5.48
N LYS A 165 -12.53 12.37 -6.66
CA LYS A 165 -13.69 12.89 -7.36
C LYS A 165 -13.74 12.36 -8.78
N GLU A 166 -14.94 12.34 -9.36
CA GLU A 166 -15.10 11.92 -10.76
C GLU A 166 -15.19 13.12 -11.68
N ILE A 167 -14.64 12.97 -12.89
CA ILE A 167 -14.90 13.93 -13.96
C ILE A 167 -16.37 13.89 -14.36
N LYS A 168 -17.01 15.05 -14.33
CA LYS A 168 -18.43 15.24 -14.63
C LYS A 168 -18.71 15.40 -16.13
N ASN A 169 -17.87 16.18 -16.81
CA ASN A 169 -18.06 16.54 -18.21
C ASN A 169 -17.42 15.51 -19.15
N ILE A 170 -17.97 15.36 -20.36
CA ILE A 170 -17.54 14.34 -21.36
C ILE A 170 -16.02 14.34 -21.54
N LYS A 171 -15.44 15.53 -21.60
CA LYS A 171 -14.01 15.72 -21.79
C LYS A 171 -13.56 17.00 -21.09
N VAL A 172 -12.52 16.91 -20.28
CA VAL A 172 -11.99 18.06 -19.55
C VAL A 172 -10.48 18.18 -19.77
N LYS A 173 -10.02 19.39 -20.08
CA LYS A 173 -8.60 19.66 -20.30
C LYS A 173 -7.86 19.75 -18.97
N ILE A 174 -6.63 19.21 -18.96
CA ILE A 174 -5.68 19.41 -17.86
C ILE A 174 -4.79 20.61 -18.21
N TYR A 175 -4.56 21.46 -17.23
CA TYR A 175 -3.70 22.64 -17.32
C TYR A 175 -2.42 22.40 -16.51
N SER A 176 -1.28 22.96 -16.91
CA SER A 176 -0.04 22.85 -16.13
C SER A 176 -0.04 23.79 -14.93
N SER A 177 -0.70 24.94 -15.08
CA SER A 177 -1.05 25.89 -14.04
C SER A 177 -2.35 26.60 -14.44
N PRO A 178 -3.03 27.33 -13.55
CA PRO A 178 -4.22 28.11 -13.91
C PRO A 178 -4.00 28.92 -15.18
N ASN A 179 -4.92 28.76 -16.15
CA ASN A 179 -4.90 29.37 -17.48
C ASN A 179 -3.82 28.90 -18.48
N ILE A 180 -2.86 28.05 -18.09
CA ILE A 180 -1.86 27.49 -19.01
C ILE A 180 -2.29 26.09 -19.50
N LYS A 181 -2.82 26.04 -20.73
CA LYS A 181 -3.40 24.83 -21.33
C LYS A 181 -2.32 23.79 -21.67
N THR A 182 -2.63 22.52 -21.48
CA THR A 182 -1.86 21.40 -22.05
C THR A 182 -2.65 20.69 -23.16
N LYS A 183 -2.03 19.68 -23.79
CA LYS A 183 -2.71 18.77 -24.73
C LYS A 183 -3.44 17.62 -24.02
N LYS A 184 -3.24 17.45 -22.71
CA LYS A 184 -3.81 16.36 -21.92
C LYS A 184 -5.27 16.64 -21.56
N PHE A 185 -6.07 15.59 -21.47
CA PHE A 185 -7.45 15.66 -21.04
C PHE A 185 -7.86 14.39 -20.29
N LEU A 186 -8.93 14.49 -19.53
CA LEU A 186 -9.62 13.38 -18.88
C LEU A 186 -11.03 13.27 -19.46
N LEU A 187 -11.62 12.09 -19.33
CA LEU A 187 -12.95 11.76 -19.79
C LEU A 187 -13.92 11.64 -18.61
N LYS A 188 -15.21 11.80 -18.89
CA LYS A 188 -16.26 11.62 -17.90
C LYS A 188 -16.12 10.26 -17.20
N GLY A 189 -16.20 10.28 -15.87
CA GLY A 189 -16.06 9.09 -15.03
C GLY A 189 -14.62 8.73 -14.64
N ASP A 190 -13.60 9.38 -15.22
CA ASP A 190 -12.24 9.25 -14.72
C ASP A 190 -12.18 9.76 -13.27
N ALA A 191 -11.54 8.99 -12.40
CA ALA A 191 -11.36 9.34 -10.99
C ALA A 191 -10.04 10.05 -10.77
N VAL A 192 -10.07 11.13 -10.01
CA VAL A 192 -8.90 11.95 -9.69
C VAL A 192 -8.81 12.23 -8.20
N GLU A 193 -7.60 12.16 -7.66
CA GLU A 193 -7.30 12.66 -6.31
C GLU A 193 -7.25 14.20 -6.35
N ILE A 194 -7.81 14.83 -5.32
CA ILE A 194 -7.75 16.29 -5.15
C ILE A 194 -6.55 16.65 -4.25
N LEU A 195 -5.54 17.28 -4.83
CA LEU A 195 -4.32 17.68 -4.12
C LEU A 195 -4.43 19.06 -3.47
N GLU A 196 -5.04 20.02 -4.18
CA GLU A 196 -5.10 21.41 -3.77
C GLU A 196 -6.33 22.10 -4.39
N GLN A 197 -6.87 23.12 -3.73
CA GLN A 197 -7.94 23.95 -4.26
C GLN A 197 -7.58 25.43 -4.17
N LYS A 198 -7.72 26.16 -5.29
CA LYS A 198 -7.44 27.60 -5.35
C LYS A 198 -8.50 28.30 -6.19
N GLU A 199 -9.27 29.21 -5.58
CA GLU A 199 -10.35 29.96 -6.25
C GLU A 199 -11.31 29.04 -7.02
N GLU A 200 -11.34 29.13 -8.35
CA GLU A 200 -12.13 28.31 -9.28
C GLU A 200 -11.39 27.06 -9.79
N TRP A 201 -10.15 26.86 -9.38
CA TRP A 201 -9.26 25.80 -9.83
C TRP A 201 -9.06 24.73 -8.76
N VAL A 202 -8.80 23.51 -9.23
CA VAL A 202 -8.42 22.37 -8.42
C VAL A 202 -7.20 21.70 -9.04
N LYS A 203 -6.18 21.44 -8.21
CA LYS A 203 -5.03 20.64 -8.59
C LYS A 203 -5.38 19.18 -8.34
N ILE A 204 -5.16 18.35 -9.35
CA ILE A 204 -5.55 16.95 -9.36
C ILE A 204 -4.36 16.05 -9.64
N ARG A 205 -4.48 14.79 -9.21
CA ARG A 205 -3.65 13.67 -9.63
C ARG A 205 -4.52 12.58 -10.23
N TYR A 206 -4.19 12.17 -11.45
CA TYR A 206 -4.85 11.09 -12.17
C TYR A 206 -3.94 9.87 -12.24
N TYR A 207 -4.46 8.72 -11.81
CA TYR A 207 -3.77 7.43 -11.77
C TYR A 207 -4.09 6.55 -13.00
N GLY A 208 -3.81 7.07 -14.19
CA GLY A 208 -3.94 6.32 -15.45
C GLY A 208 -2.76 5.38 -15.72
N GLN A 209 -2.46 5.11 -17.00
CA GLN A 209 -1.23 4.39 -17.39
C GLN A 209 0.04 5.08 -16.88
N THR A 210 0.01 6.41 -16.85
CA THR A 210 1.04 7.23 -16.21
C THR A 210 0.36 8.20 -15.25
N THR A 211 0.97 8.38 -14.08
CA THR A 211 0.51 9.39 -13.12
C THR A 211 0.62 10.76 -13.78
N THR A 212 -0.51 11.47 -13.86
CA THR A 212 -0.55 12.84 -14.41
C THR A 212 -1.11 13.77 -13.36
N GLU A 213 -0.36 14.83 -13.08
CA GLU A 213 -0.84 15.96 -12.28
C GLU A 213 -1.16 17.17 -13.16
N GLY A 214 -2.04 18.02 -12.67
CA GLY A 214 -2.31 19.32 -13.27
C GLY A 214 -3.51 20.00 -12.64
N TRP A 215 -3.99 21.06 -13.29
CA TRP A 215 -5.09 21.89 -12.83
C TRP A 215 -6.31 21.76 -13.74
N MET A 216 -7.49 21.86 -13.15
CA MET A 216 -8.77 21.94 -13.88
C MET A 216 -9.77 22.82 -13.12
N LYS A 217 -10.93 23.12 -13.71
CA LYS A 217 -11.96 23.91 -13.01
C LYS A 217 -12.68 23.05 -11.98
N LYS A 218 -13.02 23.62 -10.83
CA LYS A 218 -13.75 22.92 -9.77
C LYS A 218 -15.09 22.34 -10.24
N ASN A 219 -15.76 23.02 -11.17
CA ASN A 219 -17.06 22.59 -11.70
C ASN A 219 -16.97 21.38 -12.65
N ASP A 220 -15.77 20.96 -13.02
CA ASP A 220 -15.54 19.80 -13.88
C ASP A 220 -15.51 18.47 -13.12
N VAL A 221 -15.50 18.50 -11.78
CA VAL A 221 -15.47 17.32 -10.91
C VAL A 221 -16.72 17.25 -10.03
N LYS A 222 -17.16 16.03 -9.69
CA LYS A 222 -18.27 15.75 -8.77
C LYS A 222 -17.80 14.83 -7.63
#